data_AF-A0AB33T4W1-F1
#
_entry.id   AF-A0AB33T4W1-F1
#
_cell.length_a   1.000
_cell.length_b   1.000
_cell.length_c   1.000
_cell.angle_alpha   90.00
_cell.angle_beta   90.00
_cell.angle_gamma   90.00
#
_symmetry.space_group_name_H-M   'P 1'
#
loop_
_entity.id
_entity.type
_entity.pdbx_description
1 polymer ?
#
loop_
_entity_poly.entity_id
_entity_poly.type
_entity_poly.pdbx_seq_one_letter_code
_entity_poly.pdbx_strand_id
1 'polypeptide(L)'
;MHAEEGRNVLSSPLTEWLERHQIPIYLAGLAAGAAVGAAWPAGEHAWEAAIYPVLGALLYATFLQVPFTKLTAAFREVRFLAAVLGVNFIVVPLVVAALTTFVSMPQAVLLGVLLTLLTPCIDYVIVFCGLAGGDNQRLLAAAPLLMLIQMLALPLLLWLFVGPELADIVDVGPFLEAFLILIVAPLLLAWATEGLAMRHRSGQVISSAMAAAMVPLMTATLFVVVASQFPKISHQVDQVLKVVPIYAAFLLIMALLGLAVVRLLRFDSGRGRALIFSGATRNSLVVLPLALALPAAYATTPAIVVTQTLVELLGMIIYVRVVPKLILTHPADG
;
A
#
# COMPACT_ATOMS: atom_id res chain seq x y z
N MET A 1 -16.72 -24.77 21.99
CA MET A 1 -17.31 -24.89 20.64
C MET A 1 -18.34 -23.78 20.39
N HIS A 2 -18.09 -22.55 20.86
CA HIS A 2 -18.94 -21.38 20.65
C HIS A 2 -18.03 -20.15 20.53
N ALA A 3 -17.39 -19.96 19.38
CA ALA A 3 -16.65 -18.73 19.06
C ALA A 3 -16.44 -18.51 17.54
N GLU A 4 -17.05 -19.30 16.66
CA GLU A 4 -16.90 -19.14 15.19
C GLU A 4 -18.14 -18.56 14.49
N GLU A 5 -19.26 -18.39 15.18
CA GLU A 5 -20.55 -18.01 14.55
C GLU A 5 -20.78 -16.49 14.36
N GLY A 6 -19.80 -15.64 14.70
CA GLY A 6 -20.00 -14.18 14.68
C GLY A 6 -19.54 -13.43 13.43
N ARG A 7 -18.88 -14.09 12.46
CA ARG A 7 -18.22 -13.40 11.33
C ARG A 7 -18.81 -13.66 9.94
N ASN A 8 -19.84 -14.48 9.81
CA ASN A 8 -20.31 -15.00 8.51
C ASN A 8 -21.66 -14.46 8.03
N VAL A 9 -22.16 -13.34 8.56
CA VAL A 9 -23.56 -12.95 8.32
C VAL A 9 -23.77 -12.19 6.99
N LEU A 10 -22.73 -11.72 6.26
CA LEU A 10 -22.93 -10.92 5.04
C LEU A 10 -21.83 -11.05 3.95
N SER A 11 -21.08 -12.15 3.83
CA SER A 11 -20.31 -12.36 2.59
C SER A 11 -21.27 -12.79 1.49
N SER A 12 -21.61 -11.88 0.57
CA SER A 12 -22.39 -12.27 -0.60
C SER A 12 -21.54 -13.23 -1.46
N PRO A 13 -22.14 -14.18 -2.19
CA PRO A 13 -21.40 -15.04 -3.13
C PRO A 13 -20.56 -14.22 -4.14
N LEU A 14 -21.01 -13.01 -4.45
CA LEU A 14 -20.28 -12.05 -5.28
C LEU A 14 -19.00 -11.56 -4.61
N THR A 15 -19.04 -11.23 -3.31
CA THR A 15 -17.87 -10.75 -2.56
C THR A 15 -16.77 -11.80 -2.54
N GLU A 16 -17.12 -13.06 -2.23
CA GLU A 16 -16.15 -14.17 -2.23
C GLU A 16 -15.57 -14.42 -3.62
N TRP A 17 -16.39 -14.28 -4.67
CA TRP A 17 -15.92 -14.39 -6.05
C TRP A 17 -14.94 -13.26 -6.41
N LEU A 18 -15.26 -12.02 -6.02
CA LEU A 18 -14.41 -10.85 -6.24
C LEU A 18 -13.07 -10.99 -5.54
N GLU A 19 -13.06 -11.42 -4.27
CA GLU A 19 -11.83 -11.67 -3.52
C GLU A 19 -11.00 -12.79 -4.16
N ARG A 20 -11.63 -13.89 -4.58
CA ARG A 20 -10.92 -14.99 -5.26
C ARG A 20 -10.28 -14.56 -6.58
N HIS A 21 -10.90 -13.62 -7.29
CA HIS A 21 -10.44 -13.12 -8.60
C HIS A 21 -9.84 -11.71 -8.52
N GLN A 22 -9.47 -11.22 -7.34
CA GLN A 22 -9.04 -9.83 -7.19
C GLN A 22 -7.82 -9.47 -8.04
N ILE A 23 -6.84 -10.38 -8.16
CA ILE A 23 -5.62 -10.14 -8.95
C ILE A 23 -5.96 -9.91 -10.43
N PRO A 24 -6.66 -10.83 -11.12
CA PRO A 24 -7.04 -10.58 -12.51
C PRO A 24 -7.98 -9.38 -12.67
N ILE A 25 -8.85 -9.09 -11.68
CA ILE A 25 -9.71 -7.90 -11.71
C ILE A 25 -8.87 -6.61 -11.64
N TYR A 26 -7.88 -6.52 -10.74
CA TYR A 26 -6.99 -5.37 -10.63
C TYR A 26 -6.17 -5.18 -11.91
N LEU A 27 -5.63 -6.26 -12.47
CA LEU A 27 -4.92 -6.21 -13.76
C LEU A 27 -5.82 -5.76 -14.91
N ALA A 28 -7.08 -6.22 -14.94
CA ALA A 28 -8.05 -5.78 -15.93
C ALA A 28 -8.39 -4.28 -15.77
N GLY A 29 -8.55 -3.81 -14.54
CA GLY A 29 -8.75 -2.38 -14.24
C GLY A 29 -7.58 -1.52 -14.70
N LEU A 30 -6.35 -1.95 -14.45
CA LEU A 30 -5.13 -1.29 -14.94
C LEU A 30 -5.06 -1.25 -16.47
N ALA A 31 -5.30 -2.39 -17.12
CA ALA A 31 -5.27 -2.49 -18.58
C ALA A 31 -6.36 -1.62 -19.22
N ALA A 32 -7.57 -1.62 -18.65
CA ALA A 32 -8.66 -0.77 -19.09
C ALA A 32 -8.34 0.72 -18.88
N GLY A 33 -7.75 1.09 -17.74
CA GLY A 33 -7.32 2.46 -17.46
C GLY A 33 -6.27 2.93 -18.46
N ALA A 34 -5.28 2.09 -18.77
CA ALA A 34 -4.27 2.38 -19.79
C ALA A 34 -4.89 2.54 -21.18
N ALA A 35 -5.79 1.64 -21.58
CA ALA A 35 -6.48 1.71 -22.87
C ALA A 35 -7.33 2.99 -23.00
N VAL A 36 -8.07 3.36 -21.96
CA VAL A 36 -8.89 4.58 -21.93
C VAL A 36 -8.02 5.83 -21.91
N GLY A 37 -6.96 5.86 -21.10
CA GLY A 37 -6.00 6.98 -21.09
C GLY A 37 -5.32 7.18 -22.44
N ALA A 38 -4.98 6.10 -23.14
CA ALA A 38 -4.44 6.16 -24.49
C ALA A 38 -5.47 6.64 -25.54
N ALA A 39 -6.71 6.16 -25.45
CA ALA A 39 -7.76 6.47 -26.41
C ALA A 39 -8.37 7.86 -26.22
N TRP A 40 -8.36 8.39 -25.00
CA TRP A 40 -8.93 9.71 -24.68
C TRP A 40 -7.98 10.58 -23.82
N PRO A 41 -6.86 11.08 -24.38
CA PRO A 41 -5.92 11.92 -23.64
C PRO A 41 -6.55 13.24 -23.14
N ALA A 42 -7.51 13.80 -23.89
CA ALA A 42 -8.21 15.02 -23.49
C ALA A 42 -9.07 14.86 -22.22
N GLY A 43 -9.35 13.62 -21.78
CA GLY A 43 -10.07 13.33 -20.55
C GLY A 43 -9.22 13.46 -19.27
N GLU A 44 -7.93 13.76 -19.37
CA GLU A 44 -6.96 13.79 -18.27
C GLU A 44 -7.49 14.52 -17.01
N HIS A 45 -8.00 15.74 -17.17
CA HIS A 45 -8.50 16.56 -16.06
C HIS A 45 -9.73 15.94 -15.38
N ALA A 46 -10.61 15.30 -16.15
CA ALA A 46 -11.80 14.64 -15.61
C ALA A 46 -11.40 13.39 -14.80
N TRP A 47 -10.44 12.61 -15.30
CA TRP A 47 -9.90 11.46 -14.57
C TRP A 47 -9.17 11.89 -13.31
N GLU A 48 -8.36 12.95 -13.38
CA GLU A 48 -7.64 13.50 -12.23
C GLU A 48 -8.60 14.00 -11.14
N ALA A 49 -9.67 14.70 -11.52
CA ALA A 49 -10.72 15.11 -10.59
C ALA A 49 -11.44 13.92 -9.94
N ALA A 50 -11.61 12.81 -10.68
CA ALA A 50 -12.20 11.58 -10.16
C ALA A 50 -11.29 10.81 -9.19
N ILE A 51 -9.97 11.06 -9.18
CA ILE A 51 -9.04 10.41 -8.24
C ILE A 51 -9.47 10.70 -6.80
N TYR A 52 -9.73 11.96 -6.47
CA TYR A 52 -10.03 12.39 -5.10
C TYR A 52 -11.22 11.65 -4.45
N PRO A 53 -12.43 11.63 -5.03
CA PRO A 53 -13.56 10.94 -4.42
C PRO A 53 -13.40 9.41 -4.39
N VAL A 54 -12.84 8.82 -5.45
CA VAL A 54 -12.66 7.35 -5.53
C VAL A 54 -11.60 6.88 -4.55
N LEU A 55 -10.48 7.59 -4.47
CA LEU A 55 -9.40 7.32 -3.52
C LEU A 55 -9.85 7.60 -2.08
N GLY A 56 -10.60 8.67 -1.81
CA GLY A 56 -11.16 8.95 -0.50
C GLY A 56 -12.08 7.81 -0.01
N ALA A 57 -12.93 7.29 -0.91
CA ALA A 57 -13.78 6.13 -0.62
C ALA A 57 -12.94 4.85 -0.37
N LEU A 58 -11.91 4.61 -1.18
CA LEU A 58 -10.98 3.50 -0.99
C LEU A 58 -10.26 3.59 0.35
N LEU A 59 -9.72 4.76 0.71
CA LEU A 59 -8.99 4.96 1.96
C LEU A 59 -9.90 4.80 3.16
N TYR A 60 -11.13 5.31 3.11
CA TYR A 60 -12.14 5.06 4.14
C TYR A 60 -12.41 3.56 4.30
N ALA A 61 -12.66 2.84 3.21
CA ALA A 61 -12.91 1.41 3.24
C ALA A 61 -11.68 0.61 3.71
N THR A 62 -10.47 1.06 3.36
CA THR A 62 -9.20 0.47 3.81
C THR A 62 -9.04 0.64 5.32
N PHE A 63 -9.22 1.85 5.84
CA PHE A 63 -9.08 2.11 7.28
C PHE A 63 -10.17 1.43 8.09
N LEU A 64 -11.38 1.28 7.55
CA LEU A 64 -12.46 0.58 8.25
C LEU A 64 -12.19 -0.92 8.42
N GLN A 65 -11.34 -1.52 7.60
CA GLN A 65 -10.87 -2.89 7.79
C GLN A 65 -9.79 -3.03 8.86
N VAL A 66 -9.11 -1.94 9.20
CA VAL A 66 -8.06 -1.94 10.23
C VAL A 66 -8.72 -2.03 11.60
N PRO A 67 -8.38 -3.02 12.43
CA PRO A 67 -9.07 -3.24 13.71
C PRO A 67 -8.50 -2.32 14.81
N PHE A 68 -8.75 -1.00 14.74
CA PHE A 68 -8.19 -0.03 15.69
C PHE A 68 -8.62 -0.31 17.14
N THR A 69 -9.82 -0.85 17.33
CA THR A 69 -10.32 -1.25 18.66
C THR A 69 -9.58 -2.44 19.27
N LYS A 70 -8.82 -3.19 18.46
CA LYS A 70 -8.03 -4.36 18.88
C LYS A 70 -6.53 -4.12 18.80
N LEU A 71 -6.08 -2.87 18.95
CA LEU A 71 -4.66 -2.51 18.92
C LEU A 71 -3.81 -3.32 19.91
N THR A 72 -4.38 -3.66 21.08
CA THR A 72 -3.72 -4.50 22.10
C THR A 72 -3.37 -5.90 21.59
N ALA A 73 -4.08 -6.41 20.58
CA ALA A 73 -3.77 -7.69 19.95
C ALA A 73 -2.42 -7.65 19.21
N ALA A 74 -2.01 -6.51 18.66
CA ALA A 74 -0.71 -6.34 18.01
C ALA A 74 0.44 -6.60 18.98
N PHE A 75 0.27 -6.18 20.24
CA PHE A 75 1.28 -6.33 21.30
C PHE A 75 1.37 -7.74 21.88
N ARG A 76 0.48 -8.67 21.53
CA ARG A 76 0.59 -10.07 21.96
C ARG A 76 1.82 -10.76 21.36
N GLU A 77 2.31 -10.27 20.22
CA GLU A 77 3.38 -10.89 19.44
C GLU A 77 4.49 -9.88 19.14
N VAL A 78 5.05 -9.32 20.21
CA VAL A 78 6.06 -8.24 20.18
C VAL A 78 7.24 -8.58 19.27
N ARG A 79 7.68 -9.85 19.23
CA ARG A 79 8.81 -10.26 18.38
C ARG A 79 8.51 -10.08 16.90
N PHE A 80 7.31 -10.46 16.45
CA PHE A 80 6.89 -10.27 15.06
C PHE A 80 6.66 -8.79 14.76
N LEU A 81 6.00 -8.07 15.66
CA LEU A 81 5.74 -6.65 15.51
C LEU A 81 7.05 -5.84 15.40
N ALA A 82 8.01 -6.08 16.29
CA ALA A 82 9.32 -5.44 16.25
C ALA A 82 10.08 -5.75 14.94
N ALA A 83 9.98 -6.97 14.43
CA ALA A 83 10.58 -7.33 13.15
C ALA A 83 9.93 -6.58 11.99
N VAL A 84 8.60 -6.53 11.93
CA VAL A 84 7.85 -5.81 10.89
C VAL A 84 8.17 -4.31 10.92
N LEU A 85 8.21 -3.70 12.10
CA LEU A 85 8.57 -2.29 12.27
C LEU A 85 10.03 -2.02 11.90
N GLY A 86 10.95 -2.86 12.39
CA GLY A 86 12.38 -2.74 12.07
C GLY A 86 12.66 -2.90 10.58
N VAL A 87 11.99 -3.85 9.91
CA VAL A 87 12.11 -4.01 8.47
C VAL A 87 11.60 -2.76 7.75
N ASN A 88 10.42 -2.24 8.08
CA ASN A 88 9.82 -1.13 7.34
C ASN A 88 10.39 0.26 7.65
N PHE A 89 10.86 0.50 8.87
CA PHE A 89 11.30 1.83 9.29
C PHE A 89 12.81 1.93 9.58
N ILE A 90 13.56 0.83 9.43
CA ILE A 90 15.02 0.84 9.53
C ILE A 90 15.62 0.21 8.28
N VAL A 91 15.32 -1.06 7.98
CA VAL A 91 15.93 -1.78 6.85
C VAL A 91 15.55 -1.13 5.52
N VAL A 92 14.25 -0.86 5.30
CA VAL A 92 13.77 -0.23 4.07
C VAL A 92 14.42 1.14 3.85
N PRO A 93 14.41 2.10 4.80
CA PRO A 93 15.13 3.36 4.62
C PRO A 93 16.61 3.18 4.26
N LEU A 94 17.32 2.23 4.88
CA LEU A 94 18.73 1.97 4.53
C LEU A 94 18.89 1.44 3.10
N VAL A 95 17.99 0.55 2.67
CA VAL A 95 17.97 0.04 1.29
C VAL A 95 17.65 1.16 0.31
N VAL A 96 16.68 2.01 0.61
CA VAL A 96 16.32 3.16 -0.22
C VAL A 96 17.48 4.13 -0.33
N ALA A 97 18.18 4.44 0.77
CA ALA A 97 19.38 5.28 0.76
C ALA A 97 20.50 4.68 -0.10
N ALA A 98 20.72 3.36 -0.02
CA ALA A 98 21.67 2.69 -0.90
C ALA A 98 21.25 2.83 -2.37
N LEU A 99 19.99 2.53 -2.70
CA LEU A 99 19.51 2.59 -4.08
C LEU A 99 19.55 4.01 -4.68
N THR A 100 19.23 5.05 -3.89
CA THR A 100 19.20 6.43 -4.37
C THR A 100 20.58 7.10 -4.41
N THR A 101 21.57 6.62 -3.65
CA THR A 101 22.94 7.14 -3.71
C THR A 101 23.69 6.69 -4.97
N PHE A 102 23.39 5.50 -5.50
CA PHE A 102 24.03 5.00 -6.73
C PHE A 102 23.42 5.56 -8.02
N VAL A 103 22.23 6.16 -7.97
CA VAL A 103 21.51 6.63 -9.15
C VAL A 103 21.15 8.10 -8.99
N SER A 104 21.81 8.97 -9.76
CA SER A 104 21.45 10.38 -9.82
C SER A 104 20.09 10.55 -10.47
N MET A 105 19.15 11.18 -9.77
CA MET A 105 17.78 11.42 -10.23
C MET A 105 17.43 12.90 -10.14
N PRO A 106 16.60 13.42 -11.06
CA PRO A 106 15.94 14.70 -10.84
C PRO A 106 15.13 14.68 -9.54
N GLN A 107 15.04 15.82 -8.85
CA GLN A 107 14.40 15.91 -7.53
C GLN A 107 12.94 15.43 -7.53
N ALA A 108 12.20 15.69 -8.61
CA ALA A 108 10.82 15.20 -8.76
C ALA A 108 10.72 13.67 -8.86
N VAL A 109 11.68 13.04 -9.53
CA VAL A 109 11.75 11.58 -9.62
C VAL A 109 12.14 10.99 -8.27
N LEU A 110 13.15 11.59 -7.61
CA LEU A 110 13.59 11.18 -6.28
C LEU A 110 12.43 11.24 -5.27
N LEU A 111 11.68 12.33 -5.23
CA LEU A 111 10.52 12.44 -4.33
C LEU A 111 9.48 11.36 -4.60
N GLY A 112 9.20 11.03 -5.86
CA GLY A 112 8.25 9.96 -6.19
C GLY A 112 8.74 8.60 -5.69
N VAL A 113 10.02 8.30 -5.85
CA VAL A 113 10.65 7.08 -5.33
C VAL A 113 10.61 7.05 -3.80
N LEU A 114 10.92 8.16 -3.13
CA LEU A 114 10.93 8.22 -1.66
C LEU A 114 9.51 8.09 -1.08
N LEU A 115 8.54 8.83 -1.61
CA LEU A 115 7.14 8.78 -1.19
C LEU A 115 6.60 7.34 -1.25
N THR A 116 6.89 6.63 -2.34
CA THR A 116 6.45 5.25 -2.50
C THR A 116 7.23 4.26 -1.65
N LEU A 117 8.57 4.22 -1.74
CA LEU A 117 9.34 3.16 -1.09
C LEU A 117 9.36 3.25 0.44
N LEU A 118 9.21 4.44 1.01
CA LEU A 118 9.25 4.65 2.46
C LEU A 118 7.91 4.41 3.17
N THR A 119 6.82 4.20 2.42
CA THR A 119 5.50 3.94 3.02
C THR A 119 5.12 2.46 2.92
N PRO A 120 5.04 1.73 4.05
CA PRO A 120 4.61 0.34 4.03
C PRO A 120 3.13 0.16 3.65
N CYS A 121 2.85 -0.83 2.80
CA CYS A 121 1.48 -1.22 2.46
C CYS A 121 0.72 -1.78 3.67
N ILE A 122 -0.59 -1.50 3.74
CA ILE A 122 -1.52 -2.05 4.75
C ILE A 122 -2.80 -2.64 4.15
N ASP A 123 -2.96 -2.67 2.82
CA ASP A 123 -4.19 -3.11 2.14
C ASP A 123 -4.03 -4.50 1.46
N TYR A 124 -3.75 -4.57 0.15
CA TYR A 124 -3.66 -5.78 -0.64
C TYR A 124 -2.50 -6.67 -0.22
N VAL A 125 -1.49 -6.13 0.48
CA VAL A 125 -0.41 -6.94 1.09
C VAL A 125 -0.97 -8.07 1.95
N ILE A 126 -2.09 -7.84 2.65
CA ILE A 126 -2.76 -8.83 3.49
C ILE A 126 -3.23 -10.01 2.64
N VAL A 127 -3.78 -9.72 1.47
CA VAL A 127 -4.29 -10.77 0.58
C VAL A 127 -3.16 -11.48 -0.14
N PHE A 128 -2.18 -10.77 -0.72
CA PHE A 128 -1.02 -11.41 -1.35
C PHE A 128 -0.25 -12.28 -0.35
N CYS A 129 -0.12 -11.84 0.90
CA CYS A 129 0.41 -12.65 1.99
C CYS A 129 -0.42 -13.93 2.20
N GLY A 130 -1.75 -13.82 2.30
CA GLY A 130 -2.66 -14.96 2.44
C GLY A 130 -2.56 -15.95 1.28
N LEU A 131 -2.49 -15.47 0.04
CA LEU A 131 -2.33 -16.29 -1.17
C LEU A 131 -0.99 -17.04 -1.20
N ALA A 132 0.04 -16.48 -0.58
CA ALA A 132 1.32 -17.15 -0.38
C ALA A 132 1.32 -18.11 0.82
N GLY A 133 0.21 -18.26 1.54
CA GLY A 133 0.13 -19.03 2.78
C GLY A 133 0.94 -18.40 3.92
N GLY A 134 1.03 -17.07 3.95
CA GLY A 134 1.56 -16.30 5.08
C GLY A 134 0.49 -15.99 6.14
N ASP A 135 0.94 -15.56 7.31
CA ASP A 135 0.05 -15.18 8.41
C ASP A 135 -0.53 -13.77 8.21
N ASN A 136 -1.57 -13.70 7.37
CA ASN A 136 -2.27 -12.46 7.03
C ASN A 136 -3.06 -11.88 8.23
N GLN A 137 -3.52 -12.70 9.17
CA GLN A 137 -4.18 -12.23 10.39
C GLN A 137 -3.23 -11.44 11.29
N ARG A 138 -2.00 -11.93 11.45
CA ARG A 138 -0.98 -11.24 12.24
C ARG A 138 -0.50 -9.96 11.56
N LEU A 139 -0.45 -9.93 10.23
CA LEU A 139 -0.17 -8.72 9.48
C LEU A 139 -1.31 -7.69 9.62
N LEU A 140 -2.57 -8.12 9.52
CA LEU A 140 -3.74 -7.28 9.76
C LEU A 140 -3.76 -6.72 11.19
N ALA A 141 -3.34 -7.50 12.19
CA ALA A 141 -3.22 -7.02 13.57
C ALA A 141 -2.12 -5.95 13.74
N ALA A 142 -1.05 -5.99 12.92
CA ALA A 142 0.02 -4.99 12.93
C ALA A 142 -0.30 -3.74 12.10
N ALA A 143 -1.26 -3.81 11.18
CA ALA A 143 -1.63 -2.74 10.26
C ALA A 143 -1.94 -1.39 10.93
N PRO A 144 -2.67 -1.29 12.06
CA PRO A 144 -2.92 0.01 12.67
C PRO A 144 -1.64 0.67 13.20
N LEU A 145 -0.68 -0.11 13.72
CA LEU A 145 0.57 0.46 14.19
C LEU A 145 1.49 0.86 13.03
N LEU A 146 1.55 0.06 11.96
CA LEU A 146 2.24 0.43 10.72
C LEU A 146 1.68 1.75 10.16
N MET A 147 0.36 1.89 10.13
CA MET A 147 -0.36 3.07 9.66
C MET A 147 -0.03 4.33 10.48
N LEU A 148 -0.07 4.23 11.81
CA LEU A 148 0.25 5.36 12.68
C LEU A 148 1.72 5.75 12.59
N ILE A 149 2.63 4.78 12.62
CA ILE A 149 4.06 5.04 12.57
C ILE A 149 4.45 5.59 11.20
N GLN A 150 3.94 5.07 10.09
CA GLN A 150 4.28 5.61 8.77
C GLN A 150 3.83 7.07 8.63
N MET A 151 2.72 7.45 9.25
CA MET A 151 2.21 8.82 9.18
C MET A 151 3.15 9.82 9.86
N LEU A 152 3.80 9.39 10.94
CA LEU A 152 4.77 10.19 11.68
C LEU A 152 6.17 10.09 11.06
N ALA A 153 6.53 8.91 10.56
CA ALA A 153 7.85 8.64 10.01
C ALA A 153 8.05 9.25 8.63
N LEU A 154 7.01 9.30 7.78
CA LEU A 154 7.15 9.77 6.40
C LEU A 154 7.71 11.21 6.31
N PRO A 155 7.16 12.23 7.00
CA PRO A 155 7.72 13.58 6.95
C PRO A 155 9.17 13.63 7.42
N LEU A 156 9.49 12.90 8.51
CA LEU A 156 10.84 12.86 9.07
C LEU A 156 11.84 12.18 8.12
N LEU A 157 11.43 11.07 7.51
CA LEU A 157 12.27 10.34 6.55
C LEU A 157 12.48 11.17 5.28
N LEU A 158 11.45 11.81 4.74
CA LEU A 158 11.62 12.72 3.61
C LEU A 158 12.61 13.84 3.93
N TRP A 159 12.49 14.46 5.11
CA TRP A 159 13.42 15.50 5.55
C TRP A 159 14.85 14.98 5.70
N LEU A 160 15.04 13.75 6.20
CA LEU A 160 16.36 13.13 6.31
C LEU A 160 17.01 12.86 4.95
N PHE A 161 16.22 12.52 3.93
CA PHE A 161 16.72 12.20 2.58
C PHE A 161 16.93 13.43 1.70
N VAL A 162 16.03 14.41 1.77
CA VAL A 162 16.04 15.61 0.92
C VAL A 162 16.75 16.78 1.60
N GLY A 163 16.84 16.77 2.93
CA GLY A 163 17.42 17.85 3.71
C GLY A 163 16.48 19.04 3.90
N PRO A 164 17.04 20.19 4.33
CA PRO A 164 16.27 21.42 4.60
C PRO A 164 15.50 21.94 3.39
N GLU A 165 15.98 21.67 2.17
CA GLU A 165 15.35 22.06 0.91
C GLU A 165 13.92 21.51 0.77
N LEU A 166 13.56 20.43 1.50
CA LEU A 166 12.18 19.93 1.50
C LEU A 166 11.16 21.01 1.88
N ALA A 167 11.55 21.95 2.75
CA ALA A 167 10.69 23.07 3.16
C ALA A 167 10.40 24.05 2.02
N ASP A 168 11.30 24.14 1.03
CA ASP A 168 11.12 24.98 -0.17
C ASP A 168 10.30 24.28 -1.25
N ILE A 169 10.15 22.95 -1.14
CA ILE A 169 9.43 22.11 -2.11
C ILE A 169 7.97 21.91 -1.69
N VAL A 170 7.75 21.68 -0.40
CA VAL A 170 6.45 21.32 0.13
C VAL A 170 5.80 22.56 0.73
N ASP A 171 4.88 23.16 -0.02
CA ASP A 171 4.00 24.17 0.54
C ASP A 171 3.15 23.52 1.65
N VAL A 172 3.40 23.93 2.89
CA VAL A 172 2.81 23.31 4.08
C VAL A 172 1.28 23.35 4.03
N GLY A 173 0.69 24.40 3.46
CA GLY A 173 -0.76 24.57 3.36
C GLY A 173 -1.44 23.48 2.53
N PRO A 174 -1.23 23.43 1.20
CA PRO A 174 -1.82 22.42 0.31
C PRO A 174 -1.47 20.98 0.70
N PHE A 175 -0.24 20.75 1.18
CA PHE A 175 0.18 19.45 1.66
C PHE A 175 -0.61 19.01 2.90
N LEU A 176 -0.74 19.89 3.90
CA LEU A 176 -1.49 19.60 5.11
C LEU A 176 -2.98 19.45 4.81
N GLU A 177 -3.52 20.24 3.90
CA GLU A 177 -4.90 20.11 3.43
C GLU A 177 -5.14 18.74 2.79
N ALA A 178 -4.31 18.33 1.83
CA ALA A 178 -4.41 17.01 1.19
C ALA A 178 -4.27 15.87 2.22
N PHE A 179 -3.33 15.99 3.14
CA PHE A 179 -3.14 15.05 4.24
C PHE A 179 -4.38 14.97 5.15
N LEU A 180 -4.91 16.11 5.60
CA LEU A 180 -6.05 16.15 6.50
C LEU A 180 -7.32 15.61 5.83
N ILE A 181 -7.55 15.97 4.57
CA ILE A 181 -8.77 15.59 3.84
C ILE A 181 -8.72 14.13 3.38
N LEU A 182 -7.60 13.65 2.85
CA LEU A 182 -7.54 12.34 2.21
C LEU A 182 -7.06 11.23 3.14
N ILE A 183 -6.38 11.58 4.22
CA ILE A 183 -5.87 10.59 5.17
C ILE A 183 -6.58 10.72 6.51
N VAL A 184 -6.49 11.88 7.16
CA VAL A 184 -7.00 12.05 8.53
C VAL A 184 -8.51 11.95 8.58
N ALA A 185 -9.24 12.59 7.66
CA ALA A 185 -10.69 12.56 7.68
C ALA A 185 -11.26 11.14 7.43
N PRO A 186 -10.84 10.36 6.42
CA PRO A 186 -11.26 8.96 6.26
C PRO A 186 -10.87 8.09 7.45
N LEU A 187 -9.72 8.34 8.08
CA LEU A 187 -9.28 7.61 9.26
C LEU A 187 -10.20 7.87 10.46
N LEU A 188 -10.54 9.14 10.73
CA LEU A 188 -11.46 9.51 11.80
C LEU A 188 -12.88 8.97 11.55
N LEU A 189 -13.34 9.02 10.30
CA LEU A 189 -14.62 8.44 9.90
C LEU A 189 -14.63 6.93 10.09
N ALA A 190 -13.55 6.23 9.71
CA ALA A 190 -13.42 4.80 9.91
C ALA A 190 -13.45 4.44 11.40
N TRP A 191 -12.70 5.16 12.23
CA TRP A 191 -12.70 4.98 13.68
C TRP A 191 -14.09 5.21 14.30
N ALA A 192 -14.78 6.27 13.89
CA ALA A 192 -16.16 6.54 14.34
C ALA A 192 -17.14 5.44 13.88
N THR A 193 -16.98 4.93 12.66
CA THR A 193 -17.81 3.85 12.12
C THR A 193 -17.55 2.52 12.83
N GLU A 194 -16.31 2.19 13.14
CA GLU A 194 -15.93 1.02 13.94
C GLU A 194 -16.52 1.14 15.36
N GLY A 195 -16.42 2.32 15.97
CA GLY A 195 -17.06 2.66 17.25
C GLY A 195 -18.58 2.44 17.23
N LEU A 196 -19.23 2.86 16.14
CA LEU A 196 -20.66 2.65 15.92
C LEU A 196 -20.99 1.16 15.72
N ALA A 197 -20.17 0.42 14.98
CA ALA A 197 -20.36 -1.01 14.70
C ALA A 197 -20.32 -1.88 15.95
N MET A 198 -19.59 -1.46 16.99
CA MET A 198 -19.58 -2.12 18.30
C MET A 198 -20.92 -1.99 19.04
N ARG A 199 -21.71 -0.94 18.75
CA ARG A 199 -22.93 -0.60 19.50
C ARG A 199 -24.22 -0.77 18.70
N HIS A 200 -24.16 -0.63 17.37
CA HIS A 200 -25.33 -0.56 16.50
C HIS A 200 -25.16 -1.38 15.22
N ARG A 201 -26.25 -2.01 14.77
CA ARG A 201 -26.31 -2.78 13.52
C ARG A 201 -25.97 -1.95 12.28
N SER A 202 -26.28 -0.65 12.28
CA SER A 202 -25.95 0.24 11.16
C SER A 202 -24.45 0.30 10.90
N GLY A 203 -23.62 0.42 11.93
CA GLY A 203 -22.16 0.41 11.77
C GLY A 203 -21.64 -0.93 11.26
N GLN A 204 -22.24 -2.05 11.69
CA GLN A 204 -21.89 -3.38 11.18
C GLN A 204 -22.23 -3.52 9.69
N VAL A 205 -23.40 -3.02 9.27
CA VAL A 205 -23.81 -3.02 7.86
C VAL A 205 -22.88 -2.17 7.00
N ILE A 206 -22.52 -0.96 7.46
CA ILE A 206 -21.56 -0.10 6.74
C ILE A 206 -20.20 -0.79 6.62
N SER A 207 -19.69 -1.37 7.71
CA SER A 207 -18.40 -2.07 7.71
C SER A 207 -18.38 -3.25 6.74
N SER A 208 -19.44 -4.08 6.75
CA SER A 208 -19.58 -5.19 5.81
C SER A 208 -19.72 -4.73 4.36
N ALA A 209 -20.48 -3.66 4.11
CA ALA A 209 -20.63 -3.09 2.77
C ALA A 209 -19.30 -2.53 2.23
N MET A 210 -18.53 -1.83 3.06
CA MET A 210 -17.22 -1.30 2.69
C MET A 210 -16.21 -2.43 2.45
N ALA A 211 -16.20 -3.48 3.28
CA ALA A 211 -15.38 -4.66 3.04
C ALA A 211 -15.71 -5.31 1.68
N ALA A 212 -17.00 -5.47 1.35
CA ALA A 212 -17.42 -5.99 0.05
C ALA A 212 -17.08 -5.06 -1.13
N ALA A 213 -17.05 -3.74 -0.90
CA ALA A 213 -16.72 -2.73 -1.89
C ALA A 213 -15.21 -2.57 -2.13
N MET A 214 -14.34 -3.20 -1.33
CA MET A 214 -12.89 -3.02 -1.43
C MET A 214 -12.33 -3.37 -2.80
N VAL A 215 -12.64 -4.57 -3.31
CA VAL A 215 -12.13 -5.01 -4.62
C VAL A 215 -12.64 -4.07 -5.73
N PRO A 216 -13.95 -3.75 -5.82
CA PRO A 216 -14.45 -2.74 -6.76
C PRO A 216 -13.80 -1.35 -6.62
N LEU A 217 -13.67 -0.83 -5.40
CA LEU A 217 -13.08 0.49 -5.15
C LEU A 217 -11.60 0.55 -5.51
N MET A 218 -10.85 -0.50 -5.18
CA MET A 218 -9.44 -0.63 -5.55
C MET A 218 -9.30 -0.68 -7.07
N THR A 219 -10.14 -1.47 -7.73
CA THR A 219 -10.16 -1.57 -9.20
C THR A 219 -10.48 -0.24 -9.86
N ALA A 220 -11.49 0.47 -9.35
CA ALA A 220 -11.87 1.79 -9.82
C ALA A 220 -10.74 2.81 -9.58
N THR A 221 -10.08 2.76 -8.42
CA THR A 221 -8.95 3.64 -8.11
C THR A 221 -7.80 3.40 -9.08
N LEU A 222 -7.37 2.13 -9.25
CA LEU A 222 -6.32 1.76 -10.19
C LEU A 222 -6.67 2.18 -11.63
N PHE A 223 -7.92 1.98 -12.05
CA PHE A 223 -8.41 2.40 -13.36
C PHE A 223 -8.30 3.92 -13.54
N VAL A 224 -8.87 4.72 -12.63
CA VAL A 224 -8.92 6.18 -12.73
C VAL A 224 -7.51 6.77 -12.66
N VAL A 225 -6.68 6.26 -11.75
CA VAL A 225 -5.30 6.70 -11.58
C VAL A 225 -4.49 6.38 -12.84
N VAL A 226 -4.58 5.18 -13.40
CA VAL A 226 -3.86 4.87 -14.65
C VAL A 226 -4.42 5.67 -15.82
N ALA A 227 -5.74 5.80 -15.96
CA ALA A 227 -6.34 6.60 -17.04
C ALA A 227 -5.88 8.07 -17.00
N SER A 228 -5.75 8.64 -15.81
CA SER A 228 -5.23 10.00 -15.59
C SER A 228 -3.74 10.12 -15.89
N GLN A 229 -2.93 9.14 -15.48
CA GLN A 229 -1.47 9.25 -15.52
C GLN A 229 -0.83 8.65 -16.78
N PHE A 230 -1.53 7.79 -17.52
CA PHE A 230 -1.00 7.14 -18.72
C PHE A 230 -0.55 8.14 -19.80
N PRO A 231 -1.32 9.21 -20.12
CA PRO A 231 -0.84 10.25 -21.04
C PRO A 231 0.44 10.95 -20.55
N LYS A 232 0.55 11.22 -19.25
CA LYS A 232 1.74 11.86 -18.66
C LYS A 232 2.97 10.95 -18.74
N ILE A 233 2.78 9.64 -18.50
CA ILE A 233 3.83 8.62 -18.60
C ILE A 233 4.36 8.50 -20.03
N SER A 234 3.49 8.53 -21.06
CA SER A 234 3.91 8.39 -22.46
C SER A 234 4.78 9.56 -22.95
N HIS A 235 4.65 10.74 -22.34
CA HIS A 235 5.51 11.89 -22.60
C HIS A 235 6.80 11.93 -21.76
N GLN A 236 6.92 11.06 -20.74
CA GLN A 236 8.03 11.05 -19.79
C GLN A 236 8.69 9.65 -19.65
N VAL A 237 8.59 8.85 -20.72
CA VAL A 237 9.04 7.45 -20.77
C VAL A 237 10.48 7.29 -20.30
N ASP A 238 11.38 8.21 -20.65
CA ASP A 238 12.79 8.14 -20.26
C ASP A 238 12.99 8.18 -18.74
N GLN A 239 12.17 8.94 -18.01
CA GLN A 239 12.27 9.03 -16.55
C GLN A 239 11.60 7.82 -15.89
N VAL A 240 10.46 7.37 -16.42
CA VAL A 240 9.73 6.19 -15.97
C VAL A 240 10.56 4.92 -16.14
N LEU A 241 11.22 4.74 -17.29
CA LEU A 241 12.08 3.58 -17.54
C LEU A 241 13.30 3.55 -16.62
N LYS A 242 13.80 4.70 -16.15
CA LYS A 242 14.93 4.75 -15.20
C LYS A 242 14.56 4.26 -13.81
N VAL A 243 13.32 4.44 -13.36
CA VAL A 243 12.88 4.01 -12.02
C VAL A 243 12.44 2.55 -11.96
N VAL A 244 12.00 1.95 -13.08
CA VAL A 244 11.56 0.55 -13.12
C VAL A 244 12.63 -0.43 -12.60
N PRO A 245 13.92 -0.35 -13.01
CA PRO A 245 14.98 -1.18 -12.45
C PRO A 245 15.18 -1.01 -10.95
N ILE A 246 14.95 0.21 -10.43
CA ILE A 246 15.10 0.53 -9.00
C ILE A 246 14.01 -0.16 -8.20
N TYR A 247 12.77 -0.09 -8.66
CA TYR A 247 11.65 -0.80 -8.03
C TYR A 247 11.79 -2.33 -8.12
N ALA A 248 12.26 -2.85 -9.26
CA ALA A 248 12.55 -4.27 -9.41
C ALA A 248 13.71 -4.73 -8.48
N ALA A 249 14.77 -3.93 -8.39
CA ALA A 249 15.90 -4.19 -7.49
C ALA A 249 15.45 -4.12 -6.02
N PHE A 250 14.63 -3.13 -5.65
CA PHE A 250 14.06 -3.01 -4.32
C PHE A 250 13.30 -4.27 -3.91
N LEU A 251 12.42 -4.78 -4.78
CA LEU A 251 11.73 -6.06 -4.53
C LEU A 251 12.76 -7.18 -4.31
N LEU A 252 13.67 -7.41 -5.26
CA LEU A 252 14.66 -8.48 -5.13
C LEU A 252 15.46 -8.39 -3.82
N ILE A 253 15.95 -7.21 -3.47
CA ILE A 253 16.71 -6.96 -2.24
C ILE A 253 15.85 -7.24 -1.01
N MET A 254 14.61 -6.75 -0.97
CA MET A 254 13.73 -6.96 0.17
C MET A 254 13.31 -8.42 0.35
N ALA A 255 13.18 -9.21 -0.73
CA ALA A 255 12.99 -10.65 -0.61
C ALA A 255 14.18 -11.33 0.11
N LEU A 256 15.41 -10.97 -0.28
CA LEU A 256 16.63 -11.55 0.28
C LEU A 256 16.87 -11.10 1.73
N LEU A 257 16.72 -9.80 2.02
CA LEU A 257 16.86 -9.25 3.36
C LEU A 257 15.76 -9.76 4.29
N GLY A 258 14.52 -9.80 3.80
CA GLY A 258 13.42 -10.39 4.55
C GLY A 258 13.71 -11.87 4.90
N LEU A 259 14.22 -12.66 3.95
CA LEU A 259 14.65 -14.03 4.21
C LEU A 259 15.79 -14.12 5.24
N ALA A 260 16.75 -13.19 5.20
CA ALA A 260 17.81 -13.11 6.21
C ALA A 260 17.24 -12.82 7.60
N VAL A 261 16.31 -11.87 7.73
CA VAL A 261 15.63 -11.55 9.00
C VAL A 261 14.80 -12.74 9.50
N VAL A 262 14.10 -13.44 8.61
CA VAL A 262 13.35 -14.66 8.94
C VAL A 262 14.24 -15.74 9.53
N ARG A 263 15.43 -15.96 8.94
CA ARG A 263 16.42 -16.93 9.44
C ARG A 263 17.02 -16.50 10.77
N LEU A 264 17.39 -15.21 10.90
CA LEU A 264 17.95 -14.64 12.11
C LEU A 264 16.98 -14.77 13.29
N LEU A 265 15.71 -14.45 13.07
CA LEU A 265 14.67 -14.49 14.08
C LEU A 265 13.96 -15.85 14.18
N ARG A 266 14.36 -16.85 13.39
CA ARG A 266 13.78 -18.20 13.35
C ARG A 266 12.25 -18.18 13.32
N PHE A 267 11.68 -17.41 12.39
CA PHE A 267 10.23 -17.41 12.21
C PHE A 267 9.76 -18.65 11.45
N ASP A 268 8.59 -19.15 11.81
CA ASP A 268 7.86 -20.17 11.06
C ASP A 268 7.47 -19.65 9.66
N SER A 269 7.03 -20.54 8.78
CA SER A 269 6.72 -20.18 7.38
C SER A 269 5.64 -19.11 7.27
N GLY A 270 4.62 -19.14 8.14
CA GLY A 270 3.52 -18.18 8.13
C GLY A 270 4.01 -16.78 8.47
N ARG A 271 4.67 -16.64 9.62
CA ARG A 271 5.25 -15.36 10.06
C ARG A 271 6.33 -14.86 9.10
N GLY A 272 7.17 -15.76 8.59
CA GLY A 272 8.26 -15.39 7.70
C GLY A 272 7.77 -14.84 6.36
N ARG A 273 6.75 -15.47 5.78
CA ARG A 273 6.09 -14.95 4.55
C ARG A 273 5.45 -13.59 4.81
N ALA A 274 4.72 -13.44 5.92
CA ALA A 274 4.09 -12.16 6.27
C ALA A 274 5.11 -11.02 6.41
N LEU A 275 6.27 -11.30 7.00
CA LEU A 275 7.36 -10.31 7.13
C LEU A 275 7.93 -9.91 5.76
N ILE A 276 8.20 -10.88 4.87
CA ILE A 276 8.73 -10.60 3.52
C ILE A 276 7.75 -9.77 2.70
N PHE A 277 6.47 -10.14 2.71
CA PHE A 277 5.44 -9.37 2.01
C PHE A 277 5.33 -7.96 2.58
N SER A 278 5.23 -7.82 3.92
CA SER A 278 5.17 -6.50 4.55
C SER A 278 6.37 -5.62 4.21
N GLY A 279 7.59 -6.17 4.16
CA GLY A 279 8.80 -5.41 3.86
C GLY A 279 8.97 -5.03 2.39
N ALA A 280 8.31 -5.73 1.46
CA ALA A 280 8.42 -5.44 0.03
C ALA A 280 7.27 -4.58 -0.49
N THR A 281 6.06 -4.75 0.02
CA THR A 281 4.86 -4.08 -0.48
C THR A 281 4.74 -2.66 0.09
N ARG A 282 4.51 -1.67 -0.76
CA ARG A 282 4.49 -0.24 -0.44
C ARG A 282 3.10 0.37 -0.63
N ASN A 283 2.85 1.52 0.01
CA ASN A 283 1.54 2.16 -0.03
C ASN A 283 1.51 3.39 -0.95
N SER A 284 1.61 3.12 -2.25
CA SER A 284 1.59 4.19 -3.27
C SER A 284 0.26 4.94 -3.34
N LEU A 285 -0.85 4.32 -2.94
CA LEU A 285 -2.17 4.96 -2.98
C LEU A 285 -2.38 5.96 -1.83
N VAL A 286 -1.88 5.67 -0.63
CA VAL A 286 -1.94 6.63 0.49
C VAL A 286 -1.10 7.87 0.21
N VAL A 287 0.01 7.76 -0.51
CA VAL A 287 0.91 8.89 -0.82
C VAL A 287 0.60 9.62 -2.12
N LEU A 288 -0.20 9.03 -3.01
CA LEU A 288 -0.53 9.65 -4.30
C LEU A 288 -1.12 11.06 -4.16
N PRO A 289 -2.03 11.36 -3.20
CA PRO A 289 -2.50 12.72 -3.00
C PRO A 289 -1.41 13.72 -2.65
N LEU A 290 -0.45 13.30 -1.83
CA LEU A 290 0.68 14.14 -1.45
C LEU A 290 1.51 14.46 -2.69
N ALA A 291 1.70 13.49 -3.60
CA ALA A 291 2.39 13.72 -4.86
C ALA A 291 1.62 14.65 -5.82
N LEU A 292 0.28 14.55 -5.86
CA LEU A 292 -0.57 15.42 -6.68
C LEU A 292 -0.65 16.86 -6.14
N ALA A 293 -0.44 17.06 -4.84
CA ALA A 293 -0.43 18.36 -4.19
C ALA A 293 0.91 19.12 -4.34
N LEU A 294 1.94 18.50 -4.93
CA LEU A 294 3.24 19.15 -5.12
C LEU A 294 3.18 20.26 -6.19
N PRO A 295 4.09 21.25 -6.13
CA PRO A 295 4.16 22.32 -7.13
C PRO A 295 4.38 21.81 -8.56
N ALA A 296 4.07 22.63 -9.56
CA ALA A 296 4.18 22.26 -10.98
C ALA A 296 5.59 21.77 -11.39
N ALA A 297 6.65 22.21 -10.72
CA ALA A 297 8.02 21.72 -10.91
C ALA A 297 8.17 20.21 -10.64
N TYR A 298 7.21 19.61 -9.93
CA TYR A 298 7.18 18.22 -9.49
C TYR A 298 6.12 17.39 -10.21
N ALA A 299 5.60 17.84 -11.36
CA ALA A 299 4.53 17.19 -12.11
C ALA A 299 4.82 15.72 -12.52
N THR A 300 6.09 15.30 -12.53
CA THR A 300 6.48 13.90 -12.77
C THR A 300 6.27 12.98 -11.56
N THR A 301 6.23 13.52 -10.35
CA THR A 301 6.14 12.74 -9.10
C THR A 301 4.96 11.76 -9.08
N PRO A 302 3.71 12.16 -9.42
CA PRO A 302 2.58 11.23 -9.45
C PRO A 302 2.76 10.08 -10.43
N ALA A 303 3.34 10.33 -11.62
CA ALA A 303 3.61 9.28 -12.60
C ALA A 303 4.62 8.25 -12.08
N ILE A 304 5.64 8.69 -11.32
CA ILE A 304 6.62 7.83 -10.66
C ILE A 304 5.98 7.00 -9.54
N VAL A 305 5.02 7.56 -8.81
CA VAL A 305 4.22 6.85 -7.81
C VAL A 305 3.39 5.74 -8.46
N VAL A 306 2.69 6.04 -9.54
CA VAL A 306 1.87 5.04 -10.27
C VAL A 306 2.73 3.95 -10.90
N THR A 307 3.89 4.32 -11.45
CA THR A 307 4.85 3.35 -11.99
C THR A 307 5.28 2.34 -10.94
N GLN A 308 5.47 2.79 -9.70
CA GLN A 308 5.80 1.90 -8.59
C GLN A 308 4.70 0.85 -8.38
N THR A 309 3.43 1.27 -8.32
CA THR A 309 2.29 0.36 -8.12
C THR A 309 2.23 -0.71 -9.22
N LEU A 310 2.50 -0.32 -10.48
CA LEU A 310 2.53 -1.26 -11.60
C LEU A 310 3.64 -2.31 -11.45
N VAL A 311 4.87 -1.87 -11.15
CA VAL A 311 6.01 -2.77 -10.95
C VAL A 311 5.78 -3.66 -9.73
N GLU A 312 5.25 -3.10 -8.65
CA GLU A 312 4.97 -3.81 -7.42
C GLU A 312 3.91 -4.90 -7.61
N LEU A 313 2.79 -4.62 -8.26
CA LEU A 313 1.74 -5.63 -8.47
C LEU A 313 2.24 -6.82 -9.28
N LEU A 314 3.06 -6.58 -10.32
CA LEU A 314 3.74 -7.66 -11.05
C LEU A 314 4.71 -8.42 -10.14
N GLY A 315 5.48 -7.69 -9.33
CA GLY A 315 6.35 -8.26 -8.30
C GLY A 315 5.61 -9.14 -7.29
N MET A 316 4.42 -8.73 -6.84
CA MET A 316 3.61 -9.45 -5.87
C MET A 316 3.06 -10.76 -6.44
N ILE A 317 2.70 -10.79 -7.74
CA ILE A 317 2.34 -12.03 -8.44
C ILE A 317 3.51 -13.02 -8.44
N ILE A 318 4.72 -12.54 -8.70
CA ILE A 318 5.94 -13.35 -8.65
C ILE A 318 6.18 -13.83 -7.20
N TYR A 319 6.05 -12.94 -6.22
CA TYR A 319 6.25 -13.26 -4.80
C TYR A 319 5.33 -14.37 -4.30
N VAL A 320 4.05 -14.35 -4.68
CA VAL A 320 3.08 -15.41 -4.32
C VAL A 320 3.56 -16.79 -4.76
N ARG A 321 4.36 -16.88 -5.82
CA ARG A 321 4.90 -18.16 -6.34
C ARG A 321 6.30 -18.48 -5.83
N VAL A 322 7.12 -17.46 -5.57
CA VAL A 322 8.55 -17.61 -5.23
C VAL A 322 8.77 -17.68 -3.72
N VAL A 323 8.16 -16.79 -2.94
CA VAL A 323 8.38 -16.71 -1.48
C VAL A 323 8.04 -18.02 -0.76
N PRO A 324 6.95 -18.75 -1.11
CA PRO A 324 6.67 -20.06 -0.50
C PRO A 324 7.76 -21.12 -0.75
N LYS A 325 8.53 -20.98 -1.83
CA LYS A 325 9.66 -21.88 -2.15
C LYS A 325 10.94 -21.48 -1.43
N LEU A 326 11.11 -20.19 -1.14
CA LEU A 326 12.26 -19.67 -0.39
C LEU A 326 12.17 -19.99 1.11
N ILE A 327 10.94 -19.96 1.65
CA ILE A 327 10.65 -20.36 3.03
C ILE A 327 9.88 -21.68 2.97
N LEU A 328 10.66 -22.78 2.96
CA LEU A 328 10.11 -24.13 2.98
C LEU A 328 9.19 -24.29 4.17
N THR A 329 8.01 -24.84 3.93
CA THR A 329 7.13 -25.34 4.99
C THR A 329 7.87 -26.47 5.70
N HIS A 330 8.35 -26.22 6.92
CA HIS A 330 8.48 -27.32 7.85
C HIS A 330 7.06 -27.79 8.17
N PRO A 331 6.73 -29.08 8.00
CA PRO A 331 5.48 -29.61 8.52
C PRO A 331 5.38 -29.18 9.98
N ALA A 332 4.25 -28.61 10.36
CA ALA A 332 3.97 -28.39 11.77
C ALA A 332 4.08 -29.77 12.45
N ASP A 333 4.98 -29.89 13.42
CA ASP A 333 4.97 -31.04 14.32
C ASP A 333 3.54 -31.15 14.90
N GLY A 334 2.95 -32.34 14.73
CA GLY A 334 1.56 -32.63 15.04
C GLY A 334 1.20 -32.59 16.51
#